data_AF-A0A2D4JXK2-F1
#
_entry.id   AF-A0A2D4JXK2-F1
#
_cell.length_a   1.000
_cell.length_b   1.000
_cell.length_c   1.000
_cell.angle_alpha   90.00
_cell.angle_beta   90.00
_cell.angle_gamma   90.00
#
_symmetry.space_group_name_H-M   'P 1'
#
loop_
_entity.id
_entity.type
_entity.pdbx_description
1 polymer ?
#
loop_
_entity_poly.entity_id
_entity_poly.type
_entity_poly.pdbx_seq_one_letter_code
_entity_poly.pdbx_strand_id
1 'polypeptide(L)'
;GAFRFMLESNKGKSMLEFQELMTVFQLLHWNGSLKAMRERQCSRQEVLAHYSHRALDDDIRNQMAMDWVNREQNIPGALSRELASTERELDEARLAGKELRFHKEKKDILMLAAGQLGNMHSSNC
;
A
#
# COMPACT_ATOMS: atom_id res chain seq x y z
N GLY A 1 4.65 -14.46 -19.79
CA GLY A 1 5.31 -14.08 -18.52
C GLY A 1 4.59 -12.91 -17.88
N ALA A 2 4.70 -12.71 -16.56
CA ALA A 2 3.95 -11.68 -15.83
C ALA A 2 4.25 -10.25 -16.31
N PHE A 3 5.51 -9.96 -16.66
CA PHE A 3 5.90 -8.66 -17.23
C PHE A 3 5.23 -8.39 -18.59
N ARG A 4 5.20 -9.40 -19.48
CA ARG A 4 4.49 -9.30 -20.76
C ARG A 4 3.00 -9.05 -20.56
N PHE A 5 2.35 -9.78 -19.64
CA PHE A 5 0.93 -9.57 -19.33
C PHE A 5 0.69 -8.16 -18.80
N MET A 6 1.53 -7.70 -17.87
CA MET A 6 1.46 -6.34 -17.33
C MET A 6 1.57 -5.27 -18.44
N LEU A 7 2.49 -5.42 -19.39
CA LEU A 7 2.59 -4.48 -20.51
C LEU A 7 1.37 -4.54 -21.45
N GLU A 8 0.91 -5.75 -21.79
CA GLU A 8 -0.24 -5.95 -22.67
C GLU A 8 -1.55 -5.40 -22.05
N SER A 9 -1.80 -5.66 -20.76
CA SER A 9 -2.98 -5.20 -20.04
C SER A 9 -3.03 -3.68 -19.77
N ASN A 10 -1.92 -2.97 -20.02
CA ASN A 10 -1.86 -1.52 -19.87
C ASN A 10 -1.72 -0.79 -21.22
N LYS A 11 -1.83 -1.49 -22.35
CA LYS A 11 -1.93 -0.84 -23.67
C LYS A 11 -3.14 0.09 -23.69
N GLY A 12 -2.93 1.32 -24.17
CA GLY A 12 -3.98 2.35 -24.26
C GLY A 12 -4.18 3.16 -22.98
N LYS A 13 -3.51 2.82 -21.87
CA LYS A 13 -3.51 3.65 -20.66
C LYS A 13 -2.43 4.73 -20.72
N SER A 14 -2.69 5.83 -20.03
CA SER A 14 -1.72 6.89 -19.79
C SER A 14 -0.58 6.41 -18.87
N MET A 15 0.55 7.12 -18.94
CA MET A 15 1.67 6.89 -18.01
C MET A 15 1.24 7.07 -16.55
N LEU A 16 0.32 7.99 -16.28
CA LEU A 16 -0.17 8.25 -14.92
C LEU A 16 -0.94 7.05 -14.37
N GLU A 17 -1.89 6.50 -15.15
CA GLU A 17 -2.64 5.29 -14.77
C GLU A 17 -1.71 4.08 -14.57
N PHE A 18 -0.66 3.96 -15.39
CA PHE A 18 0.33 2.91 -15.20
C PHE A 18 1.11 3.09 -13.88
N GLN A 19 1.53 4.32 -13.57
CA GLN A 19 2.22 4.64 -12.32
C GLN A 19 1.32 4.41 -11.09
N GLU A 20 0.02 4.73 -11.18
CA GLU A 20 -0.95 4.42 -10.12
C GLU A 20 -1.05 2.91 -9.89
N LEU A 21 -1.17 2.12 -10.95
CA LEU A 21 -1.16 0.67 -10.85
C LEU A 21 0.13 0.15 -10.19
N MET A 22 1.29 0.69 -10.58
CA MET A 22 2.56 0.31 -9.96
C MET A 22 2.61 0.66 -8.48
N THR A 23 2.08 1.83 -8.10
CA THR A 23 1.99 2.25 -6.69
C THR A 23 1.13 1.28 -5.89
N VAL A 24 -0.03 0.88 -6.41
CA VAL A 24 -0.90 -0.14 -5.77
C VAL A 24 -0.12 -1.44 -5.55
N PHE A 25 0.59 -1.94 -6.56
CA PHE A 25 1.39 -3.17 -6.42
C PHE A 25 2.54 -3.04 -5.41
N GLN A 26 3.21 -1.88 -5.36
CA GLN A 26 4.25 -1.61 -4.36
C GLN A 26 3.66 -1.60 -2.94
N LEU A 27 2.48 -1.02 -2.75
CA LEU A 27 1.77 -1.00 -1.46
C LEU A 27 1.30 -2.40 -1.03
N LEU A 28 0.70 -3.17 -1.94
CA LEU A 28 0.30 -4.57 -1.68
C LEU A 28 1.50 -5.48 -1.36
N HIS A 29 2.65 -5.18 -1.95
CA HIS A 29 3.88 -5.87 -1.61
C HIS A 29 4.36 -5.48 -0.21
N TRP A 30 4.42 -4.19 0.07
CA TRP A 30 4.86 -3.63 1.34
C TRP A 30 4.03 -4.08 2.54
N ASN A 31 2.69 -4.02 2.44
CA ASN A 31 1.82 -4.48 3.51
C ASN A 31 1.67 -6.01 3.54
N GLY A 32 2.36 -6.75 2.67
CA GLY A 32 2.33 -8.21 2.65
C GLY A 32 1.05 -8.84 2.06
N SER A 33 0.09 -8.07 1.55
CA SER A 33 -1.11 -8.61 0.90
C SER A 33 -0.77 -9.51 -0.29
N LEU A 34 0.27 -9.20 -1.09
CA LEU A 34 0.70 -10.10 -2.18
C LEU A 34 1.17 -11.45 -1.67
N LYS A 35 1.85 -11.49 -0.50
CA LYS A 35 2.28 -12.73 0.14
C LYS A 35 1.04 -13.54 0.58
N ALA A 36 0.07 -12.90 1.22
CA ALA A 36 -1.17 -13.54 1.65
C ALA A 36 -2.01 -14.07 0.46
N MET A 37 -2.11 -13.31 -0.63
CA MET A 37 -2.78 -13.77 -1.86
C MET A 37 -2.09 -14.99 -2.46
N ARG A 38 -0.75 -15.00 -2.49
CA ARG A 38 0.01 -16.16 -2.93
C ARG A 38 -0.25 -17.39 -2.06
N GLU A 39 -0.32 -17.22 -0.74
CA GLU A 39 -0.63 -18.30 0.21
C GLU A 39 -2.05 -18.84 0.01
N ARG A 40 -3.00 -17.98 -0.39
CA ARG A 40 -4.38 -18.34 -0.77
C ARG A 40 -4.51 -18.88 -2.20
N GLN A 41 -3.39 -19.18 -2.88
CA GLN A 41 -3.34 -19.69 -4.26
C GLN A 41 -3.94 -18.74 -5.32
N CYS A 42 -3.98 -17.43 -5.06
CA CYS A 42 -4.32 -16.46 -6.10
C CYS A 42 -3.22 -16.45 -7.18
N SER A 43 -3.62 -16.64 -8.44
CA SER A 43 -2.70 -16.58 -9.57
C SER A 43 -2.27 -15.13 -9.85
N ARG A 44 -1.11 -14.97 -10.48
CA ARG A 44 -0.63 -13.64 -10.89
C ARG A 44 -1.60 -12.93 -11.83
N GLN A 45 -2.31 -13.68 -12.68
CA GLN A 45 -3.27 -13.14 -13.64
C GLN A 45 -4.52 -12.63 -12.95
N GLU A 46 -5.06 -13.36 -11.97
CA GLU A 46 -6.20 -12.92 -11.17
C GLU A 46 -5.88 -11.64 -10.40
N VAL A 47 -4.71 -11.58 -9.75
CA VAL A 47 -4.28 -10.38 -9.02
C VAL A 47 -4.13 -9.19 -9.99
N LEU A 48 -3.47 -9.39 -11.15
CA LEU A 48 -3.32 -8.34 -12.16
C LEU A 48 -4.67 -7.86 -12.70
N ALA A 49 -5.61 -8.77 -12.97
CA ALA A 49 -6.95 -8.41 -13.45
C ALA A 49 -7.78 -7.69 -12.38
N HIS A 50 -7.64 -8.05 -11.11
CA HIS A 50 -8.37 -7.39 -10.02
C HIS A 50 -7.91 -5.94 -9.81
N TYR A 51 -6.60 -5.68 -9.89
CA TYR A 51 -6.07 -4.34 -9.65
C TYR A 51 -5.91 -3.50 -10.93
N SER A 52 -6.04 -4.08 -12.13
CA SER A 52 -5.86 -3.33 -13.39
C SER A 52 -6.84 -2.18 -13.59
N HIS A 53 -7.99 -2.21 -12.92
CA HIS A 53 -9.02 -1.16 -13.01
C HIS A 53 -9.32 -0.49 -11.66
N ARG A 54 -8.60 -0.89 -10.60
CA ARG A 54 -8.78 -0.31 -9.28
C ARG A 54 -7.67 0.71 -9.03
N ALA A 55 -8.04 1.98 -9.02
CA ALA A 55 -7.17 3.04 -8.51
C ALA A 55 -6.94 2.83 -7.01
N LEU A 56 -5.93 3.51 -6.46
CA LEU A 56 -5.76 3.59 -5.01
C LEU A 56 -6.87 4.50 -4.43
N ASP A 57 -8.02 3.89 -4.20
CA ASP A 57 -9.21 4.52 -3.64
C ASP A 57 -9.17 4.50 -2.09
N ASP A 58 -10.15 5.20 -1.49
CA ASP A 58 -10.25 5.29 -0.04
C ASP A 58 -10.53 3.93 0.61
N ASP A 59 -11.22 3.02 -0.08
CA ASP A 59 -11.49 1.68 0.43
C ASP A 59 -10.20 0.87 0.57
N ILE A 60 -9.31 0.92 -0.43
CA ILE A 60 -8.00 0.25 -0.35
C ILE A 60 -7.16 0.88 0.75
N ARG A 61 -7.11 2.22 0.85
CA ARG A 61 -6.34 2.90 1.92
C ARG A 61 -6.86 2.51 3.30
N ASN A 62 -8.19 2.50 3.49
CA ASN A 62 -8.81 2.09 4.75
C ASN A 62 -8.52 0.63 5.09
N GLN A 63 -8.60 -0.27 4.11
CA GLN A 63 -8.28 -1.69 4.33
C GLN A 63 -6.81 -1.87 4.74
N MET A 64 -5.88 -1.18 4.08
CA MET A 64 -4.46 -1.22 4.43
C MET A 64 -4.18 -0.59 5.81
N ALA A 65 -4.88 0.49 6.15
CA ALA A 65 -4.79 1.10 7.47
C ALA A 65 -5.27 0.13 8.56
N MET A 66 -6.39 -0.56 8.35
CA MET A 66 -6.90 -1.59 9.27
C MET A 66 -5.91 -2.75 9.44
N ASP A 67 -5.21 -3.17 8.38
CA ASP A 67 -4.15 -4.17 8.50
C ASP A 67 -3.04 -3.71 9.47
N TRP A 68 -2.69 -2.41 9.44
CA TRP A 68 -1.72 -1.81 10.35
C TRP A 68 -2.24 -1.65 11.78
N VAL A 69 -3.50 -1.27 11.96
CA VAL A 69 -4.17 -1.25 13.27
C VAL A 69 -4.12 -2.65 13.91
N ASN A 70 -4.47 -3.69 13.15
CA ASN A 70 -4.41 -5.08 13.62
C ASN A 70 -2.97 -5.52 13.94
N ARG A 71 -1.97 -5.05 13.18
CA ARG A 71 -0.55 -5.33 13.48
C ARG A 71 -0.11 -4.69 14.77
N GLU A 72 -0.51 -3.45 15.05
CA GLU A 72 -0.17 -2.76 16.29
C GLU A 72 -0.72 -3.50 17.51
N GLN A 73 -1.93 -4.05 17.42
CA GLN A 73 -2.53 -4.86 18.49
C GLN A 73 -1.74 -6.14 18.77
N ASN A 74 -1.17 -6.77 17.73
CA ASN A 74 -0.38 -8.00 17.87
C ASN A 74 1.08 -7.73 18.24
N ILE A 75 1.63 -6.61 17.78
CA ILE A 75 3.04 -6.22 17.93
C ILE A 75 3.07 -4.73 18.30
N PRO A 76 3.04 -4.40 19.60
CA PRO A 76 3.08 -3.01 20.04
C PRO A 76 4.29 -2.23 19.48
N GLY A 77 4.02 -1.00 19.08
CA GLY A 77 4.95 -0.09 18.44
C GLY A 77 5.28 -0.41 16.98
N ALA A 78 4.65 -1.40 16.34
CA ALA A 78 4.89 -1.71 14.93
C ALA A 78 4.52 -0.53 14.02
N LEU A 79 3.39 0.11 14.27
CA LEU A 79 2.93 1.26 13.49
C LEU A 79 3.88 2.45 13.63
N SER A 80 4.27 2.80 14.85
CA SER A 80 5.20 3.91 15.12
C SER A 80 6.56 3.68 14.48
N ARG A 81 7.09 2.44 14.56
CA ARG A 81 8.37 2.08 13.90
C ARG A 81 8.27 2.18 12.38
N GLU A 82 7.19 1.71 11.79
CA GLU A 82 7.00 1.79 10.33
C GLU A 82 6.82 3.23 9.86
N LEU A 83 6.10 4.06 10.62
CA LEU A 83 5.94 5.49 10.31
C LEU A 83 7.31 6.20 10.31
N ALA A 84 8.12 5.98 11.35
CA ALA A 84 9.48 6.52 11.42
C ALA A 84 10.38 6.01 10.28
N SER A 85 10.25 4.75 9.86
CA SER A 85 10.97 4.23 8.69
C SER A 85 10.53 4.93 7.41
N THR A 86 9.22 5.06 7.21
CA THR A 86 8.62 5.67 6.03
C THR A 86 9.01 7.14 5.88
N GLU A 87 9.08 7.89 6.98
CA GLU A 87 9.51 9.29 6.95
C GLU A 87 10.97 9.44 6.53
N ARG A 88 11.87 8.59 7.06
CA ARG A 88 13.28 8.57 6.63
C ARG A 88 13.41 8.18 5.16
N GLU A 89 12.73 7.13 4.73
CA GLU A 89 12.72 6.69 3.33
C GLU A 89 12.20 7.79 2.38
N LEU A 90 11.17 8.54 2.80
CA LEU A 90 10.62 9.65 2.02
C LEU A 90 11.64 10.79 1.88
N ASP A 91 12.34 11.14 2.95
CA ASP A 91 13.38 12.18 2.90
C ASP A 91 14.57 11.77 2.04
N GLU A 92 15.03 10.53 2.17
CA GLU A 92 16.10 9.98 1.32
C GLU A 92 15.69 9.97 -0.16
N ALA A 93 14.46 9.53 -0.46
CA ALA A 93 13.94 9.53 -1.82
C ALA A 93 13.85 10.94 -2.39
N ARG A 94 13.43 11.92 -1.57
CA ARG A 94 13.35 13.34 -1.95
C ARG A 94 14.72 13.91 -2.26
N LEU A 95 15.71 13.67 -1.40
CA LEU A 95 17.09 14.13 -1.63
C LEU A 95 17.72 13.50 -2.87
N ALA A 96 17.37 12.25 -3.17
CA ALA A 96 17.84 11.53 -4.35
C ALA A 96 17.06 11.85 -5.64
N GLY A 97 16.06 12.72 -5.61
CA GLY A 97 15.23 13.04 -6.77
C GLY A 97 14.41 11.86 -7.30
N LYS A 98 14.09 10.88 -6.44
CA LYS A 98 13.30 9.71 -6.80
C LYS A 98 11.80 10.04 -6.85
N GLU A 99 11.03 9.15 -7.46
CA GLU A 99 9.57 9.21 -7.40
C GLU A 99 9.09 9.08 -5.95
N LEU A 100 8.21 10.00 -5.51
CA LEU A 100 7.76 10.08 -4.12
C LEU A 100 6.37 9.50 -3.87
N ARG A 101 5.64 9.09 -4.92
CA ARG A 101 4.23 8.69 -4.81
C ARG A 101 4.03 7.55 -3.82
N PHE A 102 4.78 6.48 -3.99
CA PHE A 102 4.75 5.33 -3.08
C PHE A 102 5.03 5.72 -1.62
N HIS A 103 6.06 6.54 -1.38
CA HIS A 103 6.44 6.96 -0.02
C HIS A 103 5.36 7.83 0.64
N LYS A 104 4.73 8.73 -0.13
CA LYS A 104 3.62 9.56 0.35
C LYS A 104 2.41 8.70 0.71
N GLU A 105 2.01 7.79 -0.17
CA GLU A 105 0.87 6.89 0.08
C GLU A 105 1.12 5.96 1.27
N LYS A 106 2.35 5.43 1.43
CA LYS A 106 2.73 4.71 2.66
C LYS A 106 2.49 5.56 3.91
N LYS A 107 2.97 6.81 3.90
CA LYS A 107 2.82 7.73 5.04
C LYS A 107 1.35 8.00 5.33
N ASP A 108 0.55 8.29 4.31
CA ASP A 108 -0.86 8.62 4.46
C ASP A 108 -1.66 7.44 5.03
N ILE A 109 -1.39 6.21 4.57
CA ILE A 109 -2.00 4.98 5.12
C ILE A 109 -1.63 4.77 6.59
N LEU A 110 -0.36 4.99 6.97
CA LEU A 110 0.08 4.84 8.36
C LEU A 110 -0.51 5.91 9.27
N MET A 111 -0.61 7.15 8.79
CA MET A 111 -1.27 8.26 9.50
C MET A 111 -2.77 7.99 9.68
N LEU A 112 -3.43 7.43 8.66
CA LEU A 112 -4.82 6.98 8.74
C LEU A 112 -5.00 5.90 9.82
N ALA A 113 -4.12 4.90 9.85
CA ALA A 113 -4.13 3.86 10.89
C ALA A 113 -3.92 4.44 12.30
N ALA A 114 -3.01 5.41 12.45
CA ALA A 114 -2.75 6.08 13.72
C ALA A 114 -3.99 6.87 14.20
N GLY A 115 -4.67 7.56 13.29
CA GLY A 115 -5.92 8.26 13.57
C GLY A 115 -7.05 7.31 14.01
N GLN A 116 -7.17 6.15 13.36
CA GLN A 116 -8.13 5.11 13.75
C GLN A 116 -7.88 4.59 15.17
N LEU A 117 -6.61 4.37 15.55
CA LEU A 117 -6.26 3.99 16.93
C LEU A 117 -6.59 5.08 17.96
N GLY A 118 -6.37 6.35 17.62
CA GLY A 118 -6.75 7.49 18.49
C GLY A 118 -8.26 7.52 18.75
N ASN A 119 -9.06 7.32 17.71
CA ASN A 119 -10.52 7.28 17.82
C ASN A 119 -11.04 6.06 18.58
N MET A 120 -10.39 4.89 18.43
CA MET A 120 -10.73 3.70 19.20
C MET A 120 -10.47 3.88 20.70
N HIS A 121 -9.35 4.52 21.08
CA HIS A 121 -9.07 4.80 22.49
C HIS A 121 -10.06 5.79 23.10
N SER A 122 -10.50 6.82 22.37
CA SER A 122 -11.53 7.74 22.87
C SER A 122 -12.92 7.12 23.01
N SER A 123 -13.19 6.01 22.32
CA SER A 123 -14.50 5.32 22.36
C SER A 123 -14.60 4.28 23.50
N ASN A 124 -13.47 3.95 24.13
CA ASN A 124 -13.34 2.98 25.21
C ASN A 124 -13.15 3.63 26.60
N CYS A 125 -13.39 4.93 26.73
CA CYS A 125 -13.36 5.67 28.01
C CYS A 125 -14.74 6.23 28.35
#